data_AF-A0A5U8JH92-F1
#
_entry.id   AF-A0A5U8JH92-F1
#
_cell.length_a   1.000
_cell.length_b   1.000
_cell.length_c   1.000
_cell.angle_alpha   90.00
_cell.angle_beta   90.00
_cell.angle_gamma   90.00
#
_symmetry.space_group_name_H-M   'P 1'
#
loop_
_entity.id
_entity.type
_entity.pdbx_description
1 polymer ?
#
loop_
_entity_poly.entity_id
_entity_poly.type
_entity_poly.pdbx_seq_one_letter_code
_entity_poly.pdbx_strand_id
1 'polypeptide(L)'
;MSTLIRINVTNNSPFLHTFFFFQQPSVYSGGSEVFSNSLLSTAILPAAQGGSVYTFLLNLQYYAGVQQRHGQPTIGQPSGYASAIQSIELTPATGTVNNCTTMMNQPALGLKPPVNDGGVQKGAFRIISPSYNPALEEYNGGSAVRMMDGSVVLSNFVTVNPGSNLDCQPVLKF
;
A
#
# COMPACT_ATOMS: atom_id res chain seq x y z
N MET A 1 -4.51 6.17 15.89
CA MET A 1 -5.38 5.17 16.55
C MET A 1 -5.68 4.10 15.51
N SER A 2 -5.20 2.87 15.71
CA SER A 2 -5.37 1.79 14.73
C SER A 2 -6.70 1.06 14.97
N THR A 3 -7.52 0.90 13.93
CA THR A 3 -8.78 0.13 14.03
C THR A 3 -8.55 -1.27 13.47
N LEU A 4 -8.77 -2.31 14.28
CA LEU A 4 -8.69 -3.69 13.78
C LEU A 4 -9.94 -4.02 12.97
N ILE A 5 -9.78 -4.28 11.68
CA ILE A 5 -10.81 -4.85 10.82
C ILE A 5 -10.71 -6.37 10.89
N ARG A 6 -11.87 -7.03 11.00
CA ARG A 6 -12.04 -8.46 10.78
C ARG A 6 -12.98 -8.68 9.61
N ILE A 7 -12.52 -9.39 8.59
CA ILE A 7 -13.34 -9.80 7.45
C ILE A 7 -13.42 -11.32 7.45
N ASN A 8 -14.65 -11.83 7.43
CA ASN A 8 -14.96 -13.25 7.36
C ASN A 8 -15.56 -13.55 5.98
N VAL A 9 -15.02 -14.55 5.30
CA VAL A 9 -15.51 -14.99 3.99
C VAL A 9 -15.90 -16.45 4.03
N THR A 10 -17.06 -16.72 3.45
CA THR A 10 -17.62 -18.06 3.27
C THR A 10 -17.99 -18.22 1.81
N ASN A 11 -17.61 -19.35 1.23
CA ASN A 11 -17.99 -19.68 -0.14
C ASN A 11 -19.36 -20.38 -0.15
N ASN A 12 -20.41 -19.64 -0.51
CA ASN A 12 -21.77 -20.19 -0.65
C ASN A 12 -22.09 -20.72 -2.05
N SER A 13 -21.11 -20.75 -2.96
CA SER A 13 -21.26 -21.35 -4.30
C SER A 13 -21.15 -22.89 -4.24
N PRO A 14 -21.48 -23.62 -5.32
CA PRO A 14 -21.30 -25.07 -5.38
C PRO A 14 -19.87 -25.51 -5.78
N PHE A 15 -18.94 -24.58 -6.07
CA PHE A 15 -17.60 -24.90 -6.57
C PHE A 15 -16.48 -24.33 -5.67
N LEU A 16 -15.29 -24.92 -5.76
CA LEU A 16 -14.09 -24.33 -5.16
C LEU A 16 -13.79 -22.99 -5.84
N HIS A 17 -13.57 -21.95 -5.04
CA HIS A 17 -13.15 -20.63 -5.53
C HIS A 17 -11.93 -20.14 -4.79
N THR A 18 -11.04 -19.47 -5.54
CA THR A 18 -9.94 -18.68 -4.99
C THR A 18 -10.39 -17.24 -4.88
N PHE A 19 -10.35 -16.72 -3.66
CA PHE A 19 -10.68 -15.33 -3.35
C PHE A 19 -9.42 -14.51 -3.23
N PHE A 20 -9.48 -13.26 -3.70
CA PHE A 20 -8.41 -12.28 -3.64
C PHE A 20 -8.95 -11.00 -3.00
N PHE A 21 -8.20 -10.45 -2.06
CA PHE A 21 -8.61 -9.29 -1.28
C PHE A 21 -7.78 -8.09 -1.66
N PHE A 22 -8.43 -7.00 -2.09
CA PHE A 22 -7.76 -5.79 -2.50
C PHE A 22 -8.27 -4.63 -1.65
N GLN A 23 -7.40 -3.66 -1.38
CA GLN A 23 -7.88 -2.36 -0.94
C GLN A 23 -8.31 -1.57 -2.17
N GLN A 24 -9.42 -0.83 -2.09
CA GLN A 24 -9.77 0.14 -3.11
C GLN A 24 -8.56 1.08 -3.35
N PRO A 25 -8.13 1.27 -4.60
CA PRO A 25 -6.95 2.07 -4.89
C PRO A 25 -7.05 3.49 -4.33
N SER A 26 -5.93 3.99 -3.80
CA SER A 26 -5.81 5.40 -3.40
C SER A 26 -5.90 6.30 -4.62
N VAL A 27 -6.29 7.56 -4.41
CA VAL A 27 -6.15 8.60 -5.44
C VAL A 27 -4.74 9.17 -5.35
N TYR A 28 -4.06 9.27 -6.48
CA TYR A 28 -2.67 9.70 -6.58
C TYR A 28 -2.54 11.01 -7.35
N SER A 29 -1.66 11.89 -6.88
CA SER A 29 -1.15 13.03 -7.64
C SER A 29 0.37 12.93 -7.74
N GLY A 30 0.92 13.09 -8.95
CA GLY A 30 2.35 12.94 -9.23
C GLY A 30 2.79 11.58 -9.80
N GLY A 31 1.85 10.66 -10.06
CA GLY A 31 2.08 9.33 -10.65
C GLY A 31 1.25 9.09 -11.91
N SER A 32 1.57 8.02 -12.65
CA SER A 32 0.89 7.65 -13.90
C SER A 32 -0.22 6.63 -13.68
N GLU A 33 0.14 5.35 -13.72
CA GLU A 33 -0.76 4.21 -13.63
C GLU A 33 -0.74 3.61 -12.22
N VAL A 34 -1.92 3.39 -11.66
CA VAL A 34 -2.08 2.83 -10.31
C VAL A 34 -2.21 1.32 -10.42
N PHE A 35 -1.23 0.61 -9.88
CA PHE A 35 -1.26 -0.83 -9.69
C PHE A 35 -1.82 -1.17 -8.31
N SER A 36 -2.34 -2.38 -8.14
CA SER A 36 -2.84 -2.88 -6.86
C SER A 36 -2.45 -4.33 -6.66
N ASN A 37 -1.98 -4.65 -5.46
CA ASN A 37 -1.68 -6.03 -5.07
C ASN A 37 -2.84 -6.62 -4.27
N SER A 38 -3.04 -7.91 -4.45
CA SER A 38 -3.87 -8.68 -3.52
C SER A 38 -3.16 -8.70 -2.17
N LEU A 39 -3.83 -8.24 -1.12
CA LEU A 39 -3.31 -8.25 0.24
C LEU A 39 -3.22 -9.68 0.78
N LEU A 40 -4.24 -10.49 0.44
CA LEU A 40 -4.35 -11.90 0.77
C LEU A 40 -5.05 -12.62 -0.37
N SER A 41 -4.77 -13.91 -0.50
CA SER A 41 -5.56 -14.80 -1.36
C SER A 41 -5.68 -16.17 -0.71
N THR A 42 -6.81 -16.84 -0.94
CA THR A 42 -7.02 -18.19 -0.41
C THR A 42 -8.09 -18.93 -1.21
N ALA A 43 -7.96 -20.25 -1.27
CA ALA A 43 -8.98 -21.13 -1.84
C ALA A 43 -9.94 -21.59 -0.73
N ILE A 44 -11.24 -21.43 -0.96
CA ILE A 44 -12.29 -21.77 0.01
C ILE A 44 -13.26 -22.76 -0.64
N LEU A 45 -13.37 -23.97 -0.06
CA LEU A 45 -14.35 -24.97 -0.48
C LEU A 45 -15.80 -24.48 -0.21
N PRO A 46 -16.80 -24.96 -0.96
CA PRO A 46 -18.22 -24.70 -0.69
C PRO A 46 -18.60 -24.99 0.76
N ALA A 47 -19.32 -24.07 1.40
CA ALA A 47 -19.82 -24.23 2.76
C ALA A 47 -20.72 -25.48 2.89
N ALA A 48 -21.55 -25.74 1.88
CA ALA A 48 -22.41 -26.93 1.81
C ALA A 48 -21.63 -28.26 1.72
N GLN A 49 -20.33 -28.22 1.39
CA GLN A 49 -19.44 -29.37 1.34
C GLN A 49 -18.49 -29.45 2.56
N GLY A 50 -18.73 -28.65 3.60
CA GLY A 50 -17.88 -28.58 4.79
C GLY A 50 -16.69 -27.62 4.66
N GLY A 51 -16.77 -26.64 3.74
CA GLY A 51 -15.76 -25.62 3.58
C GLY A 51 -15.55 -24.74 4.82
N SER A 52 -14.32 -24.27 5.02
CA SER A 52 -13.96 -23.40 6.13
C SER A 52 -14.46 -21.97 5.95
N VAL A 53 -14.56 -21.23 7.06
CA VAL A 53 -14.68 -19.76 7.04
C VAL A 53 -13.27 -19.20 7.08
N TYR A 54 -12.90 -18.42 6.07
CA TYR A 54 -11.63 -17.71 6.08
C TYR A 54 -11.80 -16.39 6.83
N THR A 55 -10.96 -16.17 7.84
CA THR A 55 -10.92 -14.91 8.59
C THR A 55 -9.58 -14.25 8.36
N PHE A 56 -9.59 -12.99 7.98
CA PHE A 56 -8.37 -12.18 8.01
C PHE A 56 -8.56 -10.90 8.82
N LEU A 57 -7.45 -10.49 9.41
CA LEU A 57 -7.35 -9.38 10.35
C LEU A 57 -6.40 -8.34 9.78
N LEU A 58 -6.82 -7.09 9.80
CA LEU A 58 -6.04 -5.97 9.30
C LEU A 58 -6.13 -4.80 10.26
N ASN A 59 -4.98 -4.26 10.69
CA ASN A 59 -4.95 -3.01 11.42
C ASN A 59 -5.04 -1.84 10.43
N LEU A 60 -6.10 -1.05 10.54
CA LEU A 60 -6.24 0.23 9.85
C LEU A 60 -5.22 1.22 10.40
N GLN A 61 -4.07 1.26 9.73
CA GLN A 61 -3.03 2.25 9.93
C GLN A 61 -2.54 2.66 8.55
N TYR A 62 -2.41 3.96 8.31
CA TYR A 62 -1.83 4.43 7.07
C TYR A 62 -0.32 4.23 7.10
N TYR A 63 0.19 3.61 6.04
CA TYR A 63 1.61 3.46 5.79
C TYR A 63 1.95 4.05 4.43
N ALA A 64 2.94 4.93 4.41
CA ALA A 64 3.67 5.22 3.19
C ALA A 64 4.60 4.03 2.92
N GLY A 65 4.63 3.54 1.70
CA GLY A 65 5.52 2.47 1.29
C GLY A 65 6.27 2.78 0.02
N VAL A 66 7.49 2.28 -0.06
CA VAL A 66 8.32 2.25 -1.27
C VAL A 66 8.88 0.85 -1.47
N GLN A 67 9.06 0.46 -2.72
CA GLN A 67 9.52 -0.85 -3.09
C GLN A 67 10.39 -0.79 -4.33
N GLN A 68 11.47 -1.56 -4.35
CA GLN A 68 12.32 -1.74 -5.53
C GLN A 68 11.58 -2.49 -6.64
N ARG A 69 11.89 -2.16 -7.89
CA ARG A 69 11.23 -2.63 -9.10
C ARG A 69 12.30 -3.04 -10.11
N HIS A 70 12.37 -4.31 -10.47
CA HIS A 70 13.29 -4.82 -11.50
C HIS A 70 12.66 -4.91 -12.91
N GLY A 71 11.52 -4.26 -13.12
CA GLY A 71 10.76 -4.28 -14.38
C GLY A 71 9.33 -3.78 -14.20
N GLN A 72 8.58 -3.57 -15.29
CA GLN A 72 7.18 -3.15 -15.17
C GLN A 72 6.34 -4.21 -14.46
N PRO A 73 5.48 -3.81 -13.50
CA PRO A 73 4.56 -4.77 -12.88
C PRO A 73 3.70 -5.44 -13.95
N THR A 74 3.70 -6.76 -13.97
CA THR A 74 2.84 -7.57 -14.86
C THR A 74 1.68 -8.11 -14.05
N ILE A 75 0.45 -7.94 -14.55
CA ILE A 75 -0.75 -8.44 -13.88
C ILE A 75 -0.65 -9.95 -13.67
N GLY A 76 -0.95 -10.40 -12.45
CA GLY A 76 -0.89 -11.81 -12.07
C GLY A 76 0.50 -12.33 -11.72
N GLN A 77 1.54 -11.49 -11.78
CA GLN A 77 2.90 -11.83 -11.33
C GLN A 77 3.23 -11.13 -10.01
N PRO A 78 4.09 -11.72 -9.16
CA PRO A 78 4.55 -11.06 -7.94
C PRO A 78 5.23 -9.72 -8.25
N SER A 79 4.87 -8.68 -7.50
CA SER A 79 5.59 -7.40 -7.45
C SER A 79 6.15 -7.25 -6.02
N GLY A 80 7.44 -7.52 -5.85
CA GLY A 80 7.95 -7.87 -4.52
C GLY A 80 9.46 -7.93 -4.42
N TYR A 81 10.11 -6.79 -4.16
CA TYR A 81 11.54 -6.73 -3.84
C TYR A 81 11.75 -5.97 -2.54
N ALA A 82 12.99 -5.56 -2.25
CA ALA A 82 13.31 -4.74 -1.08
C ALA A 82 12.27 -3.62 -0.92
N SER A 83 11.69 -3.52 0.27
CA SER A 83 10.58 -2.61 0.56
C SER A 83 10.81 -1.92 1.89
N ALA A 84 10.32 -0.69 2.01
CA ALA A 84 10.34 0.07 3.25
C ALA A 84 8.98 0.70 3.49
N ILE A 85 8.57 0.78 4.76
CA ILE A 85 7.33 1.47 5.16
C ILE A 85 7.56 2.40 6.34
N GLN A 86 6.73 3.43 6.43
CA GLN A 86 6.62 4.30 7.59
C GLN A 86 5.15 4.52 7.92
N SER A 87 4.80 4.40 9.21
CA SER A 87 3.47 4.82 9.68
C SER A 87 3.35 6.32 9.48
N ILE A 88 2.31 6.75 8.79
CA ILE A 88 2.12 8.15 8.40
C ILE A 88 0.70 8.59 8.71
N GLU A 89 0.46 9.90 8.78
CA GLU A 89 -0.86 10.47 9.03
C GLU A 89 -1.40 11.18 7.78
N LEU A 90 -2.73 11.19 7.62
CA LEU A 90 -3.36 11.98 6.58
C LEU A 90 -3.53 13.41 7.06
N THR A 91 -3.23 14.35 6.17
CA THR A 91 -3.43 15.78 6.43
C THR A 91 -4.89 16.04 6.84
N PRO A 92 -5.16 16.51 8.07
CA PRO A 92 -6.52 16.70 8.55
C PRO A 92 -7.15 17.96 7.94
N ALA A 93 -8.47 18.13 8.12
CA ALA A 93 -9.14 19.36 7.74
C ALA A 93 -8.64 20.58 8.51
N THR A 94 -8.22 20.37 9.76
CA THR A 94 -7.69 21.34 10.73
C THR A 94 -6.61 20.69 11.59
N GLY A 95 -5.55 21.43 11.92
CA GLY A 95 -4.42 20.94 12.72
C GLY A 95 -3.21 20.52 11.90
N THR A 96 -2.16 20.05 12.58
CA THR A 96 -0.88 19.63 11.98
C THR A 96 -0.57 18.20 12.39
N VAL A 97 -0.13 17.39 11.43
CA VAL A 97 0.24 15.99 11.63
C VAL A 97 1.49 15.66 10.84
N ASN A 98 2.14 14.54 11.13
CA ASN A 98 3.29 14.09 10.35
C ASN A 98 2.81 13.34 9.09
N ASN A 99 2.59 14.11 8.02
CA ASN A 99 1.96 13.71 6.76
C ASN A 99 2.93 13.56 5.57
N CYS A 100 4.23 13.77 5.77
CA CYS A 100 5.21 13.73 4.68
C CYS A 100 6.44 12.92 5.06
N THR A 101 6.86 12.00 4.20
CA THR A 101 8.10 11.23 4.35
C THR A 101 8.98 11.42 3.12
N THR A 102 10.29 11.23 3.27
CA THR A 102 11.26 11.27 2.18
C THR A 102 11.82 9.88 1.95
N MET A 103 11.73 9.41 0.71
CA MET A 103 12.38 8.19 0.26
C MET A 103 13.90 8.36 0.24
N MET A 104 14.61 7.33 0.68
CA MET A 104 16.06 7.21 0.66
C MET A 104 16.42 6.03 -0.24
N ASN A 105 17.44 6.20 -1.08
CA ASN A 105 17.97 5.15 -1.96
C ASN A 105 19.48 4.94 -1.78
N GLN A 106 20.11 5.68 -0.86
CA GLN A 106 21.53 5.57 -0.53
C GLN A 106 21.71 5.69 1.00
N PRO A 107 22.46 4.79 1.67
CA PRO A 107 23.13 3.61 1.11
C PRO A 107 22.19 2.43 0.78
N ALA A 108 20.92 2.51 1.16
CA ALA A 108 19.91 1.48 0.89
C ALA A 108 18.51 2.13 0.74
N LEU A 109 17.55 1.35 0.23
CA LEU A 109 16.15 1.75 0.16
C LEU A 109 15.57 1.95 1.57
N GLY A 110 14.92 3.09 1.79
CA GLY A 110 14.29 3.41 3.06
C GLY A 110 13.32 4.58 2.96
N LEU A 111 12.64 4.84 4.08
CA LEU A 111 11.79 6.02 4.28
C LEU A 111 12.18 6.69 5.59
N LYS A 112 12.39 8.02 5.54
CA LYS A 112 12.66 8.81 6.74
C LYS A 112 11.41 8.84 7.65
N PRO A 113 11.57 9.00 8.97
CA PRO A 113 10.45 9.27 9.85
C PRO A 113 9.59 10.44 9.31
N PRO A 114 8.27 10.31 9.27
CA PRO A 114 7.44 11.37 8.72
C PRO A 114 7.53 12.66 9.53
N VAL A 115 7.45 13.78 8.81
CA VAL A 115 7.42 15.15 9.32
C VAL A 115 6.16 15.86 8.83
N ASN A 116 5.84 16.98 9.43
CA ASN A 116 4.76 17.84 8.94
C ASN A 116 5.20 18.62 7.69
N ASP A 117 4.39 18.57 6.65
CA ASP A 117 4.45 19.44 5.47
C ASP A 117 3.07 20.06 5.25
N GLY A 118 2.99 21.39 5.38
CA GLY A 118 1.76 22.17 5.20
C GLY A 118 1.29 22.24 3.74
N GLY A 119 2.10 21.83 2.78
CA GLY A 119 1.78 21.78 1.35
C GLY A 119 1.14 20.48 0.88
N VAL A 120 0.89 19.52 1.77
CA VAL A 120 0.19 18.27 1.43
C VAL A 120 -1.32 18.51 1.45
N GLN A 121 -2.02 18.00 0.45
CA GLN A 121 -3.48 18.15 0.37
C GLN A 121 -4.21 17.44 1.52
N LYS A 122 -5.36 17.99 1.92
CA LYS A 122 -6.24 17.40 2.93
C LYS A 122 -6.66 15.99 2.52
N GLY A 123 -6.60 15.05 3.46
CA GLY A 123 -6.87 13.63 3.22
C GLY A 123 -5.73 12.85 2.58
N ALA A 124 -4.60 13.48 2.27
CA ALA A 124 -3.43 12.79 1.72
C ALA A 124 -2.24 12.80 2.67
N PHE A 125 -1.31 11.88 2.40
CA PHE A 125 0.07 11.94 2.82
C PHE A 125 0.98 12.10 1.59
N ARG A 126 2.23 12.53 1.79
CA ARG A 126 3.22 12.73 0.74
C ARG A 126 4.42 11.82 0.90
N ILE A 127 4.90 11.27 -0.22
CA ILE A 127 6.23 10.67 -0.36
C ILE A 127 7.05 11.60 -1.26
N ILE A 128 8.12 12.17 -0.71
CA ILE A 128 9.09 12.93 -1.50
C ILE A 128 10.10 11.94 -2.07
N SER A 129 10.19 11.90 -3.39
CA SER A 129 11.23 11.16 -4.07
C SER A 129 12.56 11.93 -4.03
N PRO A 130 13.70 11.25 -3.89
CA PRO A 130 15.00 11.90 -3.98
C PRO A 130 15.24 12.46 -5.39
N SER A 131 16.15 13.44 -5.49
CA SER A 131 16.58 14.02 -6.77
C SER A 131 17.08 12.94 -7.73
N TYR A 132 16.97 13.21 -9.04
CA TYR A 132 17.29 12.29 -10.12
C TYR A 132 18.52 11.42 -9.83
N ASN A 133 18.29 10.12 -9.81
CA ASN A 133 19.29 9.07 -9.86
C ASN A 133 18.78 8.11 -10.96
N PRO A 134 19.59 7.75 -11.96
CA PRO A 134 19.18 6.83 -13.02
C PRO A 134 18.71 5.45 -12.49
N ALA A 135 19.06 5.09 -11.26
CA ALA A 135 18.51 3.91 -10.57
C ALA A 135 17.09 4.13 -9.98
N LEU A 136 16.52 5.34 -9.99
CA LEU A 136 15.21 5.64 -9.40
C LEU A 136 14.01 5.30 -10.29
N GLU A 137 14.21 5.04 -11.59
CA GLU A 137 13.17 4.49 -12.47
C GLU A 137 12.75 3.04 -12.07
N GLU A 138 13.45 2.49 -11.07
CA GLU A 138 13.28 1.18 -10.47
C GLU A 138 12.56 1.23 -9.12
N TYR A 139 11.70 2.22 -8.83
CA TYR A 139 10.92 2.18 -7.58
C TYR A 139 9.43 2.47 -7.76
N ASN A 140 8.67 1.72 -6.98
CA ASN A 140 7.25 1.90 -6.74
C ASN A 140 7.04 2.64 -5.42
N GLY A 141 6.00 3.45 -5.34
CA GLY A 141 5.62 4.19 -4.15
C GLY A 141 4.12 4.30 -4.01
N GLY A 142 3.62 4.27 -2.78
CA GLY A 142 2.20 4.46 -2.52
C GLY A 142 1.75 4.02 -1.14
N SER A 143 0.49 3.60 -1.08
CA SER A 143 -0.14 3.12 0.15
C SER A 143 0.27 1.68 0.44
N ALA A 144 0.77 1.44 1.64
CA ALA A 144 1.15 0.12 2.10
C ALA A 144 0.25 -0.38 3.22
N VAL A 145 0.23 -1.69 3.37
CA VAL A 145 -0.38 -2.41 4.47
C VAL A 145 0.68 -3.26 5.12
N ARG A 146 0.72 -3.24 6.45
CA ARG A 146 1.47 -4.21 7.25
C ARG A 146 0.51 -5.29 7.74
N MET A 147 0.78 -6.52 7.33
CA MET A 147 0.02 -7.69 7.74
C MET A 147 0.40 -8.12 9.16
N MET A 148 -0.45 -8.93 9.79
CA MET A 148 -0.24 -9.41 11.16
C MET A 148 0.98 -10.32 11.30
N ASP A 149 1.39 -11.00 10.22
CA ASP A 149 2.63 -11.80 10.16
C ASP A 149 3.89 -10.94 9.98
N GLY A 150 3.74 -9.61 9.91
CA GLY A 150 4.81 -8.65 9.73
C GLY A 150 5.17 -8.38 8.28
N SER A 151 4.58 -9.09 7.31
CA SER A 151 4.79 -8.84 5.89
C SER A 151 4.26 -7.46 5.48
N VAL A 152 4.88 -6.90 4.46
CA VAL A 152 4.59 -5.57 3.94
C VAL A 152 4.16 -5.70 2.49
N VAL A 153 2.99 -5.17 2.18
CA VAL A 153 2.42 -5.18 0.83
C VAL A 153 2.12 -3.75 0.44
N LEU A 154 2.61 -3.30 -0.72
CA LEU A 154 2.07 -2.11 -1.36
C LEU A 154 0.65 -2.44 -1.84
N SER A 155 -0.36 -1.98 -1.09
CA SER A 155 -1.77 -2.22 -1.38
C SER A 155 -2.16 -1.69 -2.75
N ASN A 156 -1.68 -0.48 -3.04
CA ASN A 156 -1.74 0.17 -4.34
C ASN A 156 -0.56 1.14 -4.43
N PHE A 157 -0.08 1.34 -5.65
CA PHE A 157 1.16 2.08 -5.88
C PHE A 157 1.25 2.56 -7.32
N VAL A 158 2.15 3.51 -7.53
CA VAL A 158 2.54 4.01 -8.85
C VAL A 158 4.06 3.90 -8.99
N THR A 159 4.56 4.01 -10.22
CA THR A 159 5.98 4.28 -10.44
C THR A 159 6.32 5.67 -9.90
N VAL A 160 7.38 5.76 -9.10
CA VAL A 160 7.82 7.03 -8.52
C VAL A 160 8.64 7.80 -9.57
N ASN A 161 8.24 9.03 -9.86
CA ASN A 161 9.02 9.93 -10.70
C ASN A 161 10.14 10.58 -9.87
N PRO A 162 11.41 10.63 -10.32
CA PRO A 162 12.49 11.25 -9.56
C PRO A 162 12.28 12.76 -9.36
N GLY A 163 12.73 13.30 -8.22
CA GLY A 163 12.61 14.73 -7.90
C GLY A 163 11.17 15.25 -7.80
N SER A 164 10.20 14.36 -7.67
CA SER A 164 8.77 14.66 -7.56
C SER A 164 8.20 14.40 -6.17
N ASN A 165 7.03 14.98 -5.92
CA ASN A 165 6.17 14.66 -4.78
C ASN A 165 5.07 13.72 -5.23
N LEU A 166 4.92 12.60 -4.53
CA LEU A 166 3.81 11.68 -4.69
C LEU A 166 2.82 11.87 -3.54
N ASP A 167 1.67 12.47 -3.84
CA ASP A 167 0.59 12.62 -2.87
C ASP A 167 -0.38 11.46 -3.00
N CYS A 168 -0.59 10.75 -1.89
CA CYS A 168 -1.43 9.56 -1.81
C CYS A 168 -2.65 9.89 -0.94
N GLN A 169 -3.85 9.73 -1.47
CA GLN A 169 -5.11 9.88 -0.73
C GLN A 169 -5.77 8.50 -0.55
N PRO A 170 -5.53 7.81 0.58
CA PRO A 170 -5.96 6.43 0.75
C PRO A 170 -7.47 6.30 0.93
N VAL A 171 -8.04 5.25 0.34
CA VAL A 171 -9.43 4.86 0.54
C VAL A 171 -9.47 3.60 1.41
N LEU A 172 -10.04 3.71 2.62
CA LEU A 172 -10.18 2.57 3.54
C LEU A 172 -11.41 1.72 3.21
N LYS A 173 -11.41 1.11 2.02
CA LYS A 173 -12.43 0.15 1.56
C LYS A 173 -11.73 -1.09 1.02
N PHE A 174 -12.28 -2.27 1.27
CA PHE A 174 -11.73 -3.58 0.92
C PHE A 174 -12.81 -4.43 0.25
#